data_AF-A0A2H6FJH2-F1
#
_entry.id   AF-A0A2H6FJH2-F1
#
_cell.length_a   1.000
_cell.length_b   1.000
_cell.length_c   1.000
_cell.angle_alpha   90.00
_cell.angle_beta   90.00
_cell.angle_gamma   90.00
#
_symmetry.space_group_name_H-M   'P 1'
#
loop_
_entity.id
_entity.type
_entity.pdbx_description
1 polymer ?
#
loop_
_entity_poly.entity_id
_entity_poly.type
_entity_poly.pdbx_seq_one_letter_code
_entity_poly.pdbx_strand_id
1 'polypeptide(L)'
;MKGFPRSRFGNRIDWLKAEQEGLIKLNDYLEGVTIKRKPLRIPQETELRAKETGMPDIVFSHKQHAVWSGCELCHPEIFGVKKGATKYSMQEIFAGKYCGACHGKVAFPNTDCRLCHTKDVY
;
A
#
# COMPACT_ATOMS: atom_id res chain seq x y z
N MET A 1 15.04 16.26 -1.89
CA MET A 1 15.86 15.29 -1.12
C MET A 1 16.95 14.75 -2.04
N LYS A 2 18.22 15.14 -1.84
CA LYS A 2 19.35 14.55 -2.58
C LYS A 2 19.59 13.13 -2.05
N GLY A 3 19.87 12.18 -2.94
CA GLY A 3 20.20 10.79 -2.57
C GLY A 3 19.03 9.80 -2.47
N PHE A 4 17.79 10.24 -2.64
CA PHE A 4 16.64 9.33 -2.65
C PHE A 4 16.42 8.70 -4.03
N PRO A 5 16.04 7.42 -4.10
CA PRO A 5 15.61 6.75 -5.32
C PRO A 5 14.49 7.49 -6.05
N ARG A 6 14.50 7.42 -7.38
CA ARG A 6 13.56 8.15 -8.23
C ARG A 6 12.42 7.26 -8.71
N SER A 7 11.20 7.78 -8.63
CA SER A 7 10.00 7.15 -9.20
C SER A 7 9.58 7.82 -10.52
N ARG A 8 8.86 7.06 -11.35
CA ARG A 8 8.29 7.51 -12.63
C ARG A 8 7.16 8.51 -12.44
N PHE A 9 6.36 8.39 -11.38
CA PHE A 9 5.17 9.23 -11.14
C PHE A 9 5.22 9.90 -9.76
N GLY A 10 4.16 10.66 -9.44
CA GLY A 10 4.00 11.33 -8.14
C GLY A 10 5.06 12.41 -7.92
N ASN A 11 5.56 12.51 -6.69
CA ASN A 11 6.60 13.47 -6.29
C ASN A 11 8.02 13.08 -6.77
N ARG A 12 8.14 12.09 -7.67
CA ARG A 12 9.39 11.56 -8.24
C ARG A 12 10.32 10.88 -7.24
N ILE A 13 9.84 10.56 -6.03
CA ILE A 13 10.58 9.77 -5.04
C ILE A 13 10.00 8.36 -5.01
N ASP A 14 10.87 7.36 -5.09
CA ASP A 14 10.51 5.96 -4.87
C ASP A 14 10.69 5.63 -3.38
N TRP A 15 9.60 5.80 -2.63
CA TRP A 15 9.55 5.57 -1.19
C TRP A 15 9.75 4.10 -0.82
N LEU A 16 9.25 3.18 -1.66
CA LEU A 16 9.40 1.74 -1.45
C LEU A 16 10.88 1.36 -1.54
N LYS A 17 11.58 1.82 -2.57
CA LYS A 17 13.01 1.57 -2.73
C LYS A 17 13.84 2.29 -1.66
N ALA A 18 13.46 3.51 -1.28
CA ALA A 18 14.13 4.22 -0.20
C ALA A 18 14.06 3.47 1.14
N GLU A 19 12.92 2.85 1.43
CA GLU A 19 12.77 1.99 2.61
C GLU A 19 13.63 0.72 2.49
N GLN A 20 13.60 0.04 1.33
CA GLN A 20 14.40 -1.16 1.08
C GLN A 20 15.91 -0.90 1.18
N GLU A 21 16.37 0.27 0.75
CA GLU A 21 17.76 0.73 0.86
C GLU A 21 18.12 1.26 2.25
N GLY A 22 17.18 1.28 3.20
CA GLY A 22 17.41 1.75 4.57
C GLY A 22 17.61 3.27 4.69
N LEU A 23 17.23 4.04 3.66
CA LEU A 23 17.29 5.50 3.68
C LEU A 23 16.20 6.12 4.56
N ILE A 24 15.21 5.33 4.93
CA ILE A 24 14.11 5.70 5.83
C ILE A 24 14.21 4.84 7.08
N LYS A 25 14.29 5.50 8.24
CA LYS A 25 14.23 4.84 9.54
C LYS A 25 12.99 5.30 10.28
N LEU A 26 12.00 4.43 10.37
CA LEU A 26 10.81 4.67 11.18
C LEU A 26 11.12 4.42 12.65
N ASN A 27 10.60 5.30 13.49
CA ASN A 27 10.62 5.12 14.93
C ASN A 27 9.18 4.95 15.42
N ASP A 28 8.87 3.77 15.94
CA ASP A 28 7.57 3.40 16.51
C ASP A 28 7.53 3.59 18.04
N TYR A 29 8.62 4.11 18.62
CA TYR A 29 8.76 4.32 20.06
C TYR A 29 8.89 5.80 20.41
N LEU A 30 7.97 6.25 21.26
CA LEU A 30 8.03 7.53 21.93
C LEU A 30 8.06 7.29 23.44
N GLU A 31 9.07 7.85 24.11
CA GLU A 31 9.23 7.72 25.55
C GLU A 31 8.02 8.27 26.31
N GLY A 32 7.55 7.51 27.31
CA GLY A 32 6.37 7.89 28.09
C GLY A 32 5.02 7.71 27.39
N VAL A 33 4.99 7.39 26.09
CA VAL A 33 3.76 7.22 25.30
C VAL A 33 3.62 5.79 24.77
N THR A 34 4.69 5.22 24.22
CA THR A 34 4.64 3.89 23.61
C THR A 34 4.71 2.79 24.68
N ILE A 35 3.64 2.01 24.78
CA ILE A 35 3.61 0.79 25.58
C ILE A 35 4.24 -0.34 24.77
N LYS A 36 5.30 -0.98 25.29
CA LYS A 36 5.90 -2.16 24.65
C LYS A 36 4.86 -3.28 24.53
N ARG A 37 4.60 -3.71 23.30
CA ARG A 37 3.68 -4.82 22.97
C ARG A 37 4.41 -5.88 22.17
N LYS A 38 3.85 -7.08 22.13
CA LYS A 38 4.35 -8.13 21.23
C LYS A 38 4.21 -7.65 19.78
N PRO A 39 5.17 -7.98 18.89
CA PRO A 39 5.08 -7.64 17.48
C PRO A 39 3.77 -8.16 16.88
N LEU A 40 3.12 -7.34 16.06
CA LEU A 40 1.93 -7.76 15.32
C LEU A 40 2.31 -8.81 14.28
N ARG A 41 1.49 -9.86 14.17
CA ARG A 41 1.65 -10.85 13.10
C ARG A 41 1.06 -10.29 11.82
N ILE A 42 1.92 -9.85 10.92
CA ILE A 42 1.52 -9.34 9.61
C ILE A 42 1.19 -10.52 8.68
N PRO A 43 0.02 -10.56 8.04
CA PRO A 43 -0.30 -11.59 7.05
C PRO A 43 0.64 -11.56 5.84
N GLN A 44 0.67 -12.67 5.10
CA GLN A 44 1.41 -12.74 3.83
C GLN A 44 0.75 -11.91 2.73
N GLU A 45 1.48 -11.75 1.62
CA GLU A 45 1.00 -11.04 0.44
C GLU A 45 -0.27 -11.67 -0.10
N THR A 46 -1.18 -10.82 -0.55
CA THR A 46 -2.47 -11.23 -1.07
C THR A 46 -2.45 -11.04 -2.57
N GLU A 47 -2.35 -12.15 -3.31
CA GLU A 47 -2.63 -12.16 -4.74
C GLU A 47 -4.13 -12.07 -4.97
N LEU A 48 -4.52 -11.10 -5.79
CA LEU A 48 -5.90 -10.77 -6.14
C LEU A 48 -6.04 -10.96 -7.64
N ARG A 49 -6.86 -11.94 -8.02
CA ARG A 49 -7.13 -12.21 -9.43
C ARG A 49 -7.93 -11.07 -10.03
N ALA A 50 -7.45 -10.55 -11.16
CA ALA A 50 -8.23 -9.61 -11.94
C ALA A 50 -9.44 -10.34 -12.54
N LYS A 51 -10.59 -9.69 -12.49
CA LYS A 51 -11.84 -10.24 -13.06
C LYS A 51 -12.10 -9.73 -14.47
N GLU A 52 -11.48 -8.63 -14.84
CA GLU A 52 -11.61 -8.02 -16.16
C GLU A 52 -10.68 -8.73 -17.16
N THR A 53 -11.21 -9.06 -18.34
CA THR A 53 -10.44 -9.77 -19.37
C THR A 53 -9.28 -8.90 -19.84
N GLY A 54 -8.07 -9.47 -19.87
CA GLY A 54 -6.86 -8.75 -20.29
C GLY A 54 -6.23 -7.88 -19.21
N MET A 55 -6.84 -7.76 -18.02
CA MET A 55 -6.24 -7.05 -16.89
C MET A 55 -5.32 -8.01 -16.11
N PRO A 56 -4.05 -7.65 -15.84
CA PRO A 56 -3.17 -8.47 -15.01
C PRO A 56 -3.63 -8.54 -13.55
N ASP A 57 -3.32 -9.64 -12.88
CA ASP A 57 -3.57 -9.83 -11.45
C ASP A 57 -2.86 -8.76 -10.61
N ILE A 58 -3.39 -8.51 -9.40
CA ILE A 58 -2.90 -7.50 -8.46
C ILE A 58 -2.22 -8.20 -7.28
N VAL A 59 -1.12 -7.63 -6.78
CA VAL A 59 -0.49 -8.05 -5.52
C VAL A 59 -0.67 -6.97 -4.46
N PHE A 60 -1.24 -7.34 -3.33
CA PHE A 60 -1.31 -6.48 -2.15
C PHE A 60 -0.38 -7.00 -1.05
N SER A 61 0.60 -6.20 -0.64
CA SER A 61 1.55 -6.58 0.41
C SER A 61 1.16 -5.96 1.76
N HIS A 62 0.65 -6.77 2.69
CA HIS A 62 0.40 -6.33 4.07
C HIS A 62 1.69 -5.81 4.72
N LYS A 63 2.85 -6.41 4.43
CA LYS A 63 4.15 -6.00 4.96
C LYS A 63 4.43 -4.53 4.63
N GLN A 64 4.32 -4.15 3.36
CA GLN A 64 4.62 -2.78 2.93
C GLN A 64 3.66 -1.75 3.53
N HIS A 65 2.38 -2.11 3.68
CA HIS A 65 1.39 -1.21 4.28
C HIS A 65 1.56 -1.11 5.81
N ALA A 66 1.86 -2.22 6.47
CA ALA A 66 1.99 -2.29 7.93
C ALA A 66 3.26 -1.63 8.47
N VAL A 67 4.24 -1.31 7.61
CA VAL A 67 5.41 -0.51 7.99
C VAL A 67 5.00 0.90 8.41
N TRP A 68 4.05 1.50 7.69
CA TRP A 68 3.64 2.89 7.87
C TRP A 68 2.27 3.05 8.54
N SER A 69 1.49 1.98 8.65
CA SER A 69 0.09 2.04 9.04
C SER A 69 -0.31 0.91 9.99
N GLY A 70 -1.17 1.23 10.96
CA GLY A 70 -1.80 0.24 11.84
C GLY A 70 -2.92 -0.54 11.14
N CYS A 71 -3.31 -1.68 11.71
CA CYS A 71 -4.39 -2.53 11.17
C CYS A 71 -5.73 -1.79 11.09
N GLU A 72 -5.99 -0.93 12.08
CA GLU A 72 -7.18 -0.12 12.26
C GLU A 72 -7.37 0.95 11.19
N LEU A 73 -6.29 1.35 10.50
CA LEU A 73 -6.37 2.31 9.41
C LEU A 73 -7.03 1.72 8.16
N CYS A 74 -7.03 0.38 8.03
CA CYS A 74 -7.63 -0.32 6.91
C CYS A 74 -8.90 -1.08 7.30
N HIS A 75 -8.90 -1.70 8.48
CA HIS A 75 -9.93 -2.65 8.88
C HIS A 75 -10.79 -2.14 10.05
N PRO A 76 -12.10 -2.42 10.04
CA PRO A 76 -12.87 -3.07 8.96
C PRO A 76 -13.40 -2.07 7.91
N GLU A 77 -13.17 -0.77 8.11
CA GLU A 77 -13.89 0.30 7.40
C GLU A 77 -13.59 0.35 5.90
N ILE A 78 -12.32 0.29 5.51
CA ILE A 78 -11.91 0.35 4.10
C ILE A 78 -11.98 -1.05 3.47
N PHE A 79 -11.48 -2.05 4.19
CA PHE A 79 -11.49 -3.45 3.76
C PHE A 79 -11.98 -4.35 4.88
N GLY A 80 -12.78 -5.37 4.54
CA GLY A 80 -13.10 -6.44 5.45
C GLY A 80 -11.87 -7.30 5.75
N VAL A 81 -11.80 -7.85 6.97
CA VAL A 81 -10.65 -8.65 7.43
C VAL A 81 -10.47 -9.94 6.62
N LYS A 82 -11.57 -10.52 6.12
CA LYS A 82 -11.53 -11.74 5.31
C LYS A 82 -11.23 -11.40 3.84
N LYS A 83 -10.29 -12.13 3.25
CA LYS A 83 -9.98 -12.03 1.80
C LYS A 83 -11.27 -12.15 0.96
N GLY A 84 -11.47 -11.20 0.06
CA GLY A 84 -12.63 -11.17 -0.83
C GLY A 84 -13.94 -10.71 -0.19
N ALA A 85 -13.95 -10.31 1.09
CA ALA A 85 -15.14 -9.73 1.74
C ALA A 85 -15.53 -8.38 1.12
N THR A 86 -14.55 -7.60 0.69
CA THR A 86 -14.76 -6.30 0.04
C THR A 86 -14.62 -6.45 -1.47
N LYS A 87 -15.64 -5.98 -2.20
CA LYS A 87 -15.59 -5.80 -3.65
C LYS A 87 -15.34 -4.33 -3.95
N TYR A 88 -14.57 -4.06 -5.00
CA TYR A 88 -14.22 -2.72 -5.43
C TYR A 88 -13.88 -2.72 -6.92
N SER A 89 -13.81 -1.52 -7.50
CA SER A 89 -13.48 -1.27 -8.90
C SER A 89 -12.43 -0.17 -9.02
N MET A 90 -11.76 -0.09 -10.18
CA MET A 90 -10.85 1.03 -10.46
C MET A 90 -11.57 2.39 -10.47
N GLN A 91 -12.83 2.42 -10.89
CA GLN A 91 -13.64 3.64 -10.86
C GLN A 91 -13.83 4.16 -9.42
N GLU A 92 -14.10 3.26 -8.48
CA GLU A 92 -14.20 3.62 -7.06
C GLU A 92 -12.86 4.03 -6.46
N ILE A 93 -11.77 3.37 -6.88
CA ILE A 93 -10.40 3.76 -6.51
C ILE A 93 -10.10 5.18 -6.97
N PHE A 94 -10.39 5.53 -8.22
CA PHE A 94 -10.23 6.90 -8.71
C PHE A 94 -11.15 7.90 -7.99
N ALA A 95 -12.31 7.47 -7.52
CA ALA A 95 -13.21 8.26 -6.69
C ALA A 95 -12.73 8.39 -5.21
N GLY A 96 -11.55 7.86 -4.86
CA GLY A 96 -10.96 8.00 -3.54
C GLY A 96 -11.44 6.97 -2.51
N LYS A 97 -12.04 5.86 -2.95
CA LYS A 97 -12.42 4.72 -2.09
C LYS A 97 -11.37 3.62 -2.13
N TYR A 98 -11.39 2.71 -1.17
CA TYR A 98 -10.50 1.53 -1.13
C TYR A 98 -9.02 1.93 -1.22
N CYS A 99 -8.27 1.43 -2.22
CA CYS A 99 -6.88 1.83 -2.46
C CYS A 99 -6.74 3.35 -2.62
N GLY A 100 -7.72 3.99 -3.25
CA GLY A 100 -7.77 5.43 -3.47
C GLY A 100 -8.01 6.27 -2.22
N ALA A 101 -8.32 5.65 -1.08
CA ALA A 101 -8.37 6.36 0.19
C ALA A 101 -7.00 7.00 0.50
N CYS A 102 -5.91 6.32 0.11
CA CYS A 102 -4.53 6.76 0.32
C CYS A 102 -3.78 7.08 -0.99
N HIS A 103 -3.84 6.18 -1.98
CA HIS A 103 -3.12 6.34 -3.24
C HIS A 103 -3.66 7.50 -4.07
N GLY A 104 -2.79 8.45 -4.43
CA GLY A 104 -3.14 9.72 -5.08
C GLY A 104 -3.33 10.90 -4.13
N LYS A 105 -3.38 10.68 -2.81
CA LYS A 105 -3.43 11.74 -1.79
C LYS A 105 -2.16 11.77 -0.95
N VAL A 106 -1.86 10.65 -0.30
CA VAL A 106 -0.73 10.48 0.64
C VAL A 106 0.25 9.40 0.21
N ALA A 107 -0.13 8.55 -0.76
CA ALA A 107 0.72 7.57 -1.40
C ALA A 107 0.81 7.81 -2.91
N PHE A 108 1.62 7.01 -3.61
CA PHE A 108 1.84 7.14 -5.06
C PHE A 108 0.52 7.18 -5.86
N PRO A 109 0.47 7.87 -7.01
CA PRO A 109 -0.77 8.05 -7.76
C PRO A 109 -1.26 6.74 -8.39
N ASN A 110 -2.59 6.58 -8.47
CA ASN A 110 -3.25 5.41 -9.08
C ASN A 110 -3.00 5.25 -10.60
N THR A 111 -2.21 6.13 -11.21
CA THR A 111 -1.85 6.07 -12.63
C THR A 111 -0.61 5.22 -12.89
N ASP A 112 0.14 4.82 -11.87
CA ASP A 112 1.27 3.89 -12.02
C ASP A 112 0.79 2.45 -11.85
N CYS A 113 0.16 1.91 -12.90
CA CYS A 113 -0.54 0.62 -12.87
C CYS A 113 0.38 -0.54 -12.43
N ARG A 114 1.68 -0.46 -12.75
CA ARG A 114 2.67 -1.51 -12.49
C ARG A 114 3.02 -1.67 -11.01
N LEU A 115 2.68 -0.68 -10.17
CA LEU A 115 2.92 -0.78 -8.73
C LEU A 115 1.90 -1.67 -8.02
N CYS A 116 0.76 -1.95 -8.66
CA CYS A 116 -0.26 -2.86 -8.15
C CYS A 116 -0.39 -4.12 -9.00
N HIS A 117 -0.39 -3.95 -10.33
CA HIS A 117 -0.58 -5.03 -11.29
C HIS A 117 0.73 -5.76 -11.56
N THR A 118 0.65 -7.09 -11.59
CA THR A 118 1.78 -8.02 -11.79
C THR A 118 2.45 -7.88 -13.16
N LYS A 119 1.78 -7.24 -14.12
CA LYS A 119 2.28 -7.00 -15.48
C LYS A 119 1.84 -5.61 -15.95
N ASP A 120 2.40 -5.23 -17.08
CA ASP A 120 2.05 -3.98 -17.75
C ASP A 120 0.57 -3.98 -18.16
N VAL A 121 -0.10 -2.90 -17.78
CA VAL A 121 -1.47 -2.56 -18.21
C VAL A 121 -1.32 -1.61 -19.39
N TYR A 122 -1.84 -2.02 -20.55
CA TYR A 122 -1.81 -1.27 -21.80
C TYR A 122 -3.18 -0.68 -22.13
#